data_AF-A0A531M4Z3-F1
#
_entry.id   AF-A0A531M4Z3-F1
#
_cell.length_a   1.000
_cell.length_b   1.000
_cell.length_c   1.000
_cell.angle_alpha   90.00
_cell.angle_beta   90.00
_cell.angle_gamma   90.00
#
_symmetry.space_group_name_H-M   'P 1'
#
loop_
_entity.id
_entity.type
_entity.pdbx_description
1 polymer ?
#
loop_
_entity_poly.entity_id
_entity_poly.type
_entity_poly.pdbx_seq_one_letter_code
_entity_poly.pdbx_strand_id
1 'polypeptide(L)'
;NVLFALSAVAWWHFVLPDAEVMKTLSVGWILRLFLVNCAALLVFFGVFELRLYILRAQGNRFKYNGKWPSEQKSQAFFFENQNLDNMLRTFGTGMPIWTAIEVALLYAYANGYVPWLTVAEHPVYLFCLALVVPIIHETHFFLLHRAIHWPPLYKWVHS
;
A
#
# COMPACT_ATOMS: atom_id res chain seq x y z
N ASN A 1 -14.09 -6.66 -0.60
CA ASN A 1 -13.26 -7.71 0.04
C ASN A 1 -12.87 -8.85 -0.88
N VAL A 2 -13.76 -9.43 -1.69
CA VAL A 2 -13.40 -10.54 -2.61
C VAL A 2 -12.23 -10.18 -3.54
N LEU A 3 -12.25 -8.99 -4.17
CA LEU A 3 -11.15 -8.54 -5.03
C LEU A 3 -9.79 -8.54 -4.31
N PHE A 4 -9.76 -8.06 -3.07
CA PHE A 4 -8.53 -8.01 -2.25
C PHE A 4 -8.08 -9.40 -1.79
N ALA A 5 -9.02 -10.30 -1.50
CA ALA A 5 -8.69 -11.70 -1.20
C ALA A 5 -8.07 -12.40 -2.41
N LEU A 6 -8.63 -12.18 -3.62
CA LEU A 6 -8.07 -12.71 -4.86
C LEU A 6 -6.68 -12.15 -5.15
N SER A 7 -6.43 -10.86 -4.92
CA SER A 7 -5.10 -10.29 -5.10
C SER A 7 -4.08 -10.87 -4.10
N ALA A 8 -4.48 -11.14 -2.85
CA ALA A 8 -3.61 -11.79 -1.88
C ALA A 8 -3.19 -13.20 -2.33
N VAL A 9 -4.15 -14.00 -2.82
CA VAL A 9 -3.88 -15.34 -3.38
C VAL A 9 -2.99 -15.23 -4.62
N ALA A 10 -3.22 -14.26 -5.50
CA ALA A 10 -2.37 -14.02 -6.66
C ALA A 10 -0.93 -13.64 -6.28
N TRP A 11 -0.76 -12.78 -5.27
CA TRP A 11 0.57 -12.41 -4.79
C TRP A 11 1.31 -13.61 -4.23
N TRP A 12 0.62 -14.40 -3.41
CA TRP A 12 1.16 -15.61 -2.82
C TRP A 12 1.70 -16.59 -3.87
N HIS A 13 0.92 -16.84 -4.92
CA HIS A 13 1.28 -17.85 -5.92
C HIS A 13 2.23 -17.36 -7.02
N PHE A 14 2.17 -16.08 -7.39
CA PHE A 14 2.88 -15.59 -8.58
C PHE A 14 3.99 -14.59 -8.27
N VAL A 15 3.92 -13.88 -7.14
CA VAL A 15 4.82 -12.78 -6.83
C VAL A 15 5.83 -13.16 -5.76
N LEU A 16 5.40 -13.78 -4.67
CA LEU A 16 6.31 -14.18 -3.61
C LEU A 16 7.23 -15.32 -4.07
N PRO A 17 8.52 -15.27 -3.72
CA PRO A 17 9.42 -16.40 -3.96
C PRO A 17 9.19 -17.51 -2.91
N ASP A 18 9.76 -18.68 -3.13
CA ASP A 18 9.70 -19.78 -2.17
C ASP A 18 10.32 -19.39 -0.81
N ALA A 19 9.84 -20.01 0.27
CA ALA A 19 10.31 -19.74 1.62
C ALA A 19 11.83 -19.90 1.78
N GLU A 20 12.44 -20.88 1.11
CA GLU A 20 13.90 -21.07 1.13
C GLU A 20 14.66 -19.86 0.58
N VAL A 21 14.12 -19.20 -0.46
CA VAL A 21 14.73 -17.98 -1.01
C VAL A 21 14.59 -16.82 -0.02
N MET A 22 13.44 -16.71 0.65
CA MET A 22 13.16 -15.64 1.62
C MET A 22 13.99 -15.74 2.90
N LYS A 23 14.61 -16.90 3.19
CA LYS A 23 15.51 -17.07 4.34
C LYS A 23 16.76 -16.19 4.27
N THR A 24 17.19 -15.77 3.09
CA THR A 24 18.36 -14.89 2.90
C THR A 24 17.96 -13.63 2.15
N LEU A 25 18.29 -12.47 2.71
CA LEU A 25 18.05 -11.19 2.04
C LEU A 25 18.93 -11.10 0.80
N SER A 26 18.31 -10.96 -0.37
CA SER A 26 19.04 -10.74 -1.62
C SER A 26 18.34 -9.69 -2.48
N VAL A 27 19.13 -8.85 -3.13
CA VAL A 27 18.64 -7.73 -3.94
C VAL A 27 17.71 -8.22 -5.06
N GLY A 28 17.95 -9.42 -5.61
CA GLY A 28 17.19 -9.95 -6.74
C GLY A 28 15.68 -10.09 -6.44
N TRP A 29 15.32 -10.82 -5.38
CA TRP A 29 13.90 -11.03 -5.08
C TRP A 29 13.25 -9.80 -4.45
N ILE A 30 14.01 -9.00 -3.68
CA ILE A 30 13.54 -7.73 -3.12
C ILE A 30 13.19 -6.76 -4.24
N LEU A 31 14.07 -6.62 -5.25
CA LEU A 31 13.84 -5.72 -6.39
C LEU A 31 12.68 -6.22 -7.26
N ARG A 32 12.56 -7.54 -7.49
CA ARG A 32 11.41 -8.11 -8.21
C ARG A 32 10.10 -7.77 -7.49
N LEU A 33 10.05 -7.98 -6.17
CA LEU A 33 8.87 -7.67 -5.35
C LEU A 33 8.53 -6.18 -5.42
N PHE A 34 9.52 -5.30 -5.24
CA PHE A 34 9.36 -3.85 -5.38
C PHE A 34 8.77 -3.45 -6.73
N LEU A 35 9.32 -3.95 -7.83
CA LEU A 35 8.87 -3.60 -9.18
C LEU A 35 7.45 -4.10 -9.46
N VAL A 36 7.13 -5.32 -9.05
CA VAL A 36 5.78 -5.88 -9.23
C VAL A 36 4.76 -5.08 -8.41
N ASN A 37 5.07 -4.76 -7.15
CA ASN A 37 4.20 -3.93 -6.31
C ASN A 37 4.00 -2.53 -6.90
N CYS A 38 5.06 -1.88 -7.38
CA CYS A 38 4.98 -0.59 -8.05
C CYS A 38 4.11 -0.66 -9.32
N ALA A 39 4.30 -1.67 -10.16
CA ALA A 39 3.50 -1.86 -11.37
C ALA A 39 2.02 -2.08 -11.04
N ALA A 40 1.72 -2.91 -10.04
CA ALA A 40 0.37 -3.18 -9.57
C ALA A 40 -0.33 -1.91 -9.07
N LEU A 41 0.38 -1.13 -8.24
CA LEU A 41 -0.13 0.12 -7.70
C LEU A 41 -0.40 1.15 -8.82
N LEU A 42 0.55 1.28 -9.75
CA LEU A 42 0.44 2.17 -10.90
C LEU A 42 -0.74 1.80 -11.78
N VAL A 43 -0.94 0.51 -12.07
CA VAL A 43 -2.09 0.05 -12.88
C VAL A 43 -3.40 0.31 -12.13
N PHE A 44 -3.48 -0.08 -10.86
CA PHE A 44 -4.71 0.04 -10.08
C PHE A 44 -5.15 1.50 -9.97
N PHE A 45 -4.30 2.37 -9.44
CA PHE A 45 -4.62 3.78 -9.26
C PHE A 45 -4.59 4.57 -10.58
N GLY A 46 -3.71 4.20 -11.50
CA GLY A 46 -3.61 4.84 -12.82
C GLY A 46 -4.86 4.66 -13.66
N VAL A 47 -5.58 3.53 -13.55
CA VAL A 47 -6.88 3.36 -14.21
C VAL A 47 -7.91 4.37 -13.69
N PHE A 48 -7.94 4.62 -12.38
CA PHE A 48 -8.82 5.65 -11.80
C PHE A 48 -8.39 7.05 -12.20
N GLU A 49 -7.10 7.37 -12.13
CA GLU A 49 -6.55 8.67 -12.56
C GLU A 49 -6.89 8.94 -14.04
N LEU A 50 -6.63 7.97 -14.91
CA LEU A 50 -6.94 8.07 -16.33
C LEU A 50 -8.44 8.30 -16.55
N ARG A 51 -9.30 7.46 -15.97
CA ARG A 51 -10.74 7.50 -16.24
C ARG A 51 -11.43 8.71 -15.62
N LEU A 52 -11.08 9.06 -14.39
CA LEU A 52 -11.80 10.05 -13.58
C LEU A 52 -11.19 11.45 -13.67
N TYR A 53 -9.87 11.57 -13.84
CA TYR A 53 -9.18 12.87 -13.81
C TYR A 53 -8.67 13.33 -15.18
N ILE A 54 -8.15 12.41 -16.00
CA ILE A 54 -7.67 12.74 -17.36
C ILE A 54 -8.84 12.77 -18.35
N LEU A 55 -9.58 11.66 -18.47
CA LEU A 55 -10.74 11.53 -19.38
C LEU A 55 -12.01 12.18 -18.84
N ARG A 56 -12.02 12.51 -17.54
CA ARG A 56 -13.13 13.21 -16.85
C ARG A 56 -14.49 12.57 -17.09
N ALA A 57 -14.55 11.23 -17.11
CA ALA A 57 -15.74 10.48 -17.53
C ALA A 57 -17.03 10.81 -16.74
N GLN A 58 -16.91 11.43 -15.56
CA GLN A 58 -18.03 11.86 -14.71
C GLN A 58 -18.12 13.38 -14.52
N GLY A 59 -17.23 14.15 -15.15
CA GLY A 59 -17.13 15.60 -14.96
C GLY A 59 -17.04 16.00 -13.49
N ASN A 60 -17.81 17.01 -13.10
CA ASN A 60 -17.86 17.52 -11.72
C ASN A 60 -19.02 16.97 -10.88
N ARG A 61 -19.81 16.02 -11.40
CA ARG A 61 -21.09 15.59 -10.81
C ARG A 61 -20.97 15.10 -9.36
N PHE A 62 -19.86 14.44 -9.02
CA PHE A 62 -19.62 13.85 -7.69
C PHE A 62 -18.53 14.57 -6.90
N LYS A 63 -18.03 15.71 -7.40
CA LYS A 63 -16.95 16.43 -6.74
C LYS A 63 -17.51 17.42 -5.73
N TYR A 64 -16.98 17.39 -4.51
CA TYR A 64 -17.19 18.45 -3.53
C TYR A 64 -16.52 19.77 -3.96
N ASN A 65 -15.30 19.69 -4.49
CA ASN A 65 -14.58 20.81 -5.09
C ASN A 65 -14.54 20.64 -6.61
N GLY A 66 -15.17 21.54 -7.37
CA GLY A 66 -15.27 21.48 -8.83
C GLY A 66 -13.97 21.74 -9.59
N LYS A 67 -12.86 22.08 -8.90
CA LYS A 67 -11.55 22.28 -9.53
C LYS A 67 -10.93 20.96 -9.99
N TRP A 68 -10.16 21.02 -11.08
CA TRP A 68 -9.33 19.91 -11.55
C TRP A 68 -7.91 20.07 -11.04
N PRO A 69 -7.36 19.11 -10.27
CA PRO A 69 -5.99 19.19 -9.75
C PRO A 69 -4.95 19.54 -10.80
N SER A 70 -5.04 18.93 -11.99
CA SER A 70 -4.13 19.17 -13.11
C SER A 70 -4.15 20.59 -13.67
N GLU A 71 -5.19 21.38 -13.37
CA GLU A 71 -5.36 22.76 -13.83
C GLU A 71 -5.01 23.78 -12.73
N GLN A 72 -4.66 23.33 -11.53
CA GLN A 72 -4.39 24.19 -10.38
C GLN A 72 -2.93 24.05 -9.96
N LYS A 73 -2.17 25.14 -10.06
CA LYS A 73 -0.86 25.22 -9.41
C LYS A 73 -1.01 25.52 -7.93
N SER A 74 -0.20 24.89 -7.10
CA SER A 74 -0.20 25.11 -5.65
C SER A 74 1.18 24.92 -5.05
N GLN A 75 1.66 25.91 -4.30
CA GLN A 75 2.92 25.86 -3.57
C GLN A 75 2.97 24.76 -2.49
N ALA A 76 1.84 24.10 -2.20
CA ALA A 76 1.78 22.98 -1.28
C ALA A 76 2.42 21.70 -1.85
N PHE A 77 2.53 21.57 -3.18
CA PHE A 77 3.04 20.37 -3.84
C PHE A 77 4.42 20.60 -4.45
N PHE A 78 5.25 19.56 -4.51
CA PHE A 78 6.50 19.63 -5.25
C PHE A 78 6.26 20.06 -6.70
N PHE A 79 7.07 21.01 -7.16
CA PHE A 79 6.99 21.60 -8.50
C PHE A 79 5.62 22.25 -8.81
N GLU A 80 4.87 22.63 -7.77
CA GLU A 80 3.51 23.15 -7.85
C GLU A 80 2.51 22.22 -8.55
N ASN A 81 2.82 20.92 -8.65
CA ASN A 81 2.04 19.94 -9.38
C ASN A 81 1.69 18.76 -8.50
N GLN A 82 0.42 18.65 -8.14
CA GLN A 82 -0.10 17.59 -7.27
C GLN A 82 0.16 16.18 -7.83
N ASN A 83 0.01 15.97 -9.14
CA ASN A 83 0.20 14.66 -9.74
C ASN A 83 1.67 14.23 -9.66
N LEU A 84 2.60 15.16 -9.92
CA LEU A 84 4.03 14.88 -9.83
C LEU A 84 4.46 14.61 -8.37
N ASP A 85 4.00 15.43 -7.43
CA ASP A 85 4.26 15.24 -6.00
C ASP A 85 3.72 13.88 -5.51
N ASN A 86 2.47 13.53 -5.87
CA ASN A 86 1.86 12.24 -5.54
C ASN A 86 2.69 11.06 -6.09
N MET A 87 3.13 11.12 -7.35
CA MET A 87 3.95 10.07 -7.95
C MET A 87 5.31 9.93 -7.24
N LEU A 88 5.99 11.05 -7.00
CA LEU A 88 7.31 11.05 -6.34
C LEU A 88 7.23 10.53 -4.91
N ARG A 89 6.23 10.94 -4.13
CA ARG A 89 6.04 10.43 -2.77
C ARG A 89 5.62 8.96 -2.78
N THR A 90 4.70 8.59 -3.65
CA THR A 90 4.21 7.19 -3.72
C THR A 90 5.34 6.24 -4.08
N PHE A 91 6.04 6.47 -5.19
CA PHE A 91 7.05 5.53 -5.68
C PHE A 91 8.44 5.76 -5.11
N GLY A 92 8.75 6.98 -4.66
CA GLY A 92 10.06 7.34 -4.10
C GLY A 92 10.17 7.13 -2.60
N THR A 93 9.06 7.18 -1.83
CA THR A 93 9.10 6.95 -0.37
C THR A 93 8.11 5.91 0.12
N GLY A 94 6.84 5.98 -0.30
CA GLY A 94 5.79 5.05 0.13
C GLY A 94 6.09 3.60 -0.22
N MET A 95 6.36 3.33 -1.51
CA MET A 95 6.65 1.99 -2.01
C MET A 95 7.95 1.39 -1.43
N PRO A 96 9.04 2.15 -1.28
CA PRO A 96 10.23 1.66 -0.57
C PRO A 96 9.94 1.27 0.88
N ILE A 97 9.22 2.11 1.64
CA ILE A 97 8.89 1.82 3.04
C ILE A 97 8.00 0.58 3.14
N TRP A 98 6.95 0.50 2.32
CA TRP A 98 6.10 -0.70 2.24
C TRP A 98 6.97 -1.93 1.98
N THR A 99 7.75 -1.92 0.91
CA THR A 99 8.51 -3.10 0.48
C THR A 99 9.52 -3.53 1.55
N ALA A 100 10.16 -2.58 2.24
CA ALA A 100 11.05 -2.89 3.35
C ALA A 100 10.33 -3.63 4.50
N ILE A 101 9.13 -3.18 4.87
CA ILE A 101 8.30 -3.84 5.89
C ILE A 101 7.87 -5.22 5.42
N GLU A 102 7.41 -5.35 4.17
CA GLU A 102 6.99 -6.63 3.58
C GLU A 102 8.14 -7.64 3.55
N VAL A 103 9.31 -7.23 3.08
CA VAL A 103 10.55 -8.03 3.07
C VAL A 103 10.93 -8.49 4.47
N ALA A 104 10.88 -7.60 5.46
CA ALA A 104 11.23 -7.92 6.84
C ALA A 104 10.27 -8.97 7.44
N LEU A 105 8.97 -8.84 7.18
CA LEU A 105 7.97 -9.80 7.61
C LEU A 105 8.19 -11.16 6.93
N LEU A 106 8.30 -11.19 5.60
CA LEU A 106 8.52 -12.41 4.84
C LEU A 106 9.79 -13.14 5.26
N TYR A 107 10.89 -12.40 5.48
CA TYR A 107 12.13 -12.94 6.02
C TYR A 107 11.95 -13.55 7.41
N ALA A 108 11.23 -12.86 8.30
CA ALA A 108 10.98 -13.35 9.66
C ALA A 108 10.14 -14.63 9.68
N TYR A 109 9.11 -14.71 8.84
CA TYR A 109 8.30 -15.92 8.65
C TYR A 109 9.15 -17.07 8.07
N ALA A 110 9.95 -16.81 7.03
CA ALA A 110 10.78 -17.83 6.38
C ALA A 110 11.86 -18.42 7.30
N ASN A 111 12.40 -17.61 8.23
CA ASN A 111 13.37 -18.04 9.23
C ASN A 111 12.74 -18.62 10.51
N GLY A 112 11.41 -18.71 10.58
CA GLY A 112 10.72 -19.27 11.74
C GLY A 112 10.76 -18.39 13.00
N TYR A 113 11.05 -17.09 12.87
CA TYR A 113 10.93 -16.14 13.99
C TYR A 113 9.48 -15.88 14.38
N VAL A 114 8.54 -16.17 13.47
CA VAL A 114 7.10 -16.05 13.65
C VAL A 114 6.45 -17.33 13.12
N PRO A 115 5.43 -17.89 13.80
CA PRO A 115 4.80 -19.14 13.35
C PRO A 115 4.08 -18.97 12.01
N TRP A 116 4.33 -19.89 11.09
CA TRP A 116 3.64 -19.96 9.80
C TRP A 116 2.45 -20.92 9.91
N LEU A 117 1.24 -20.39 9.94
CA LEU A 117 0.02 -21.18 10.16
C LEU A 117 -0.64 -21.58 8.85
N THR A 118 -1.24 -22.76 8.82
CA THR A 118 -2.08 -23.20 7.70
C THR A 118 -3.57 -23.14 8.06
N VAL A 119 -4.42 -22.89 7.06
CA VAL A 119 -5.89 -22.89 7.23
C VAL A 119 -6.40 -24.28 7.61
N ALA A 120 -5.76 -25.34 7.12
CA ALA A 120 -6.17 -26.72 7.40
C ALA A 120 -5.97 -27.08 8.88
N GLU A 121 -4.87 -26.65 9.48
CA GLU A 121 -4.55 -26.97 10.88
C GLU A 121 -5.23 -26.02 11.87
N HIS A 122 -5.47 -24.76 11.47
CA HIS A 122 -5.98 -23.71 12.35
C HIS A 122 -7.20 -22.95 11.79
N PRO A 123 -8.25 -23.64 11.30
CA PRO A 123 -9.34 -22.99 10.58
C PRO A 123 -10.14 -22.01 11.47
N VAL A 124 -10.44 -22.42 12.71
CA VAL A 124 -11.20 -21.58 13.65
C VAL A 124 -10.39 -20.36 14.08
N TYR A 125 -9.12 -20.55 14.43
CA TYR A 125 -8.25 -19.45 14.84
C TYR A 125 -8.07 -18.43 13.70
N LEU A 126 -7.73 -18.88 12.49
CA LEU A 126 -7.52 -17.97 11.35
C LEU A 126 -8.83 -17.31 10.89
N PHE A 127 -9.98 -17.98 11.02
CA PHE A 127 -11.29 -17.36 10.79
C PHE A 127 -11.56 -16.23 11.79
N CYS A 128 -11.40 -16.50 13.09
CA CYS A 128 -11.57 -15.47 14.12
C CYS A 128 -10.58 -14.31 13.92
N LEU A 129 -9.31 -14.61 13.61
CA LEU A 129 -8.30 -13.61 13.32
C LEU A 129 -8.71 -12.74 12.12
N ALA A 130 -9.22 -13.33 11.04
CA ALA A 130 -9.69 -12.58 9.87
C ALA A 130 -10.84 -11.62 10.20
N LEU A 131 -11.71 -11.96 11.15
CA LEU A 131 -12.75 -11.05 11.65
C LEU A 131 -12.19 -9.93 12.53
N VAL A 132 -11.08 -10.17 13.22
CA VAL A 132 -10.40 -9.19 14.10
C VAL A 132 -9.47 -8.27 13.31
N VAL A 133 -8.96 -8.68 12.14
CA VAL A 133 -8.07 -7.88 11.29
C VAL A 133 -8.59 -6.46 11.02
N PRO A 134 -9.86 -6.23 10.65
CA PRO A 134 -10.40 -4.88 10.49
C PRO A 134 -10.30 -4.05 11.78
N ILE A 135 -10.54 -4.65 12.95
CA ILE A 135 -10.45 -3.96 14.23
C ILE A 135 -9.00 -3.53 14.50
N ILE A 136 -8.03 -4.42 14.26
CA ILE A 136 -6.60 -4.10 14.38
C ILE A 136 -6.23 -2.98 13.40
N HIS A 137 -6.66 -3.09 12.15
CA HIS A 137 -6.40 -2.11 11.09
C HIS A 137 -6.93 -0.71 11.48
N GLU A 138 -8.22 -0.61 11.84
CA GLU A 138 -8.84 0.67 12.20
C GLU A 138 -8.25 1.25 13.49
N THR A 139 -7.93 0.41 14.48
CA THR A 139 -7.28 0.86 15.71
C THR A 139 -5.88 1.42 15.42
N HIS A 140 -5.09 0.70 14.63
CA HIS A 140 -3.77 1.14 14.21
C HIS A 140 -3.82 2.45 13.41
N PHE A 141 -4.73 2.52 12.44
CA PHE A 141 -4.98 3.72 11.65
C PHE A 141 -5.34 4.90 12.55
N PHE A 142 -6.29 4.74 13.47
CA PHE A 142 -6.70 5.80 14.39
C PHE A 142 -5.53 6.30 15.25
N LEU A 143 -4.75 5.40 15.84
CA LEU A 143 -3.63 5.76 16.71
C LEU A 143 -2.54 6.50 15.94
N LEU A 144 -2.17 6.02 14.75
CA LEU A 144 -1.17 6.69 13.91
C LEU A 144 -1.69 8.03 13.39
N HIS A 145 -2.94 8.08 12.91
CA HIS A 145 -3.52 9.32 12.41
C HIS A 145 -3.60 10.36 13.52
N ARG A 146 -4.03 9.97 14.73
CA ARG A 146 -4.01 10.86 15.90
C ARG A 146 -2.60 11.33 16.24
N ALA A 147 -1.60 10.45 16.16
CA ALA A 147 -0.21 10.81 16.43
C ALA A 147 0.32 11.83 15.42
N ILE A 148 0.05 11.68 14.12
CA ILE A 148 0.51 12.63 13.11
C ILE A 148 -0.23 13.99 13.16
N HIS A 149 -1.30 14.11 13.95
CA HIS A 149 -1.91 15.41 14.31
C HIS A 149 -1.23 16.12 15.48
N TRP A 150 -0.22 15.51 16.11
CA TRP A 150 0.61 16.18 17.11
C TRP A 150 1.58 17.17 16.42
N PRO A 151 1.77 18.42 16.91
CA PRO A 151 2.45 19.48 16.16
C PRO A 151 3.83 19.14 15.56
N PRO A 152 4.73 18.41 16.26
CA PRO A 152 6.02 18.02 15.70
C PRO A 152 5.91 17.11 14.47
N LEU A 153 4.92 16.21 14.43
CA LEU A 153 4.71 15.30 13.29
C LEU A 153 3.84 15.95 12.22
N TYR A 154 2.84 16.73 12.62
CA TYR A 154 1.89 17.39 11.72
C TYR A 154 2.60 18.16 10.61
N LYS A 155 3.58 18.99 10.99
CA LYS A 155 4.32 19.85 10.06
C LYS A 155 5.09 19.11 8.97
N TRP A 156 5.50 17.86 9.23
CA TRP A 156 6.40 17.12 8.35
C TRP A 156 5.76 15.93 7.66
N VAL A 157 4.70 15.38 8.26
CA VAL A 157 4.12 14.08 7.86
C VAL A 157 2.65 14.20 7.46
N HIS A 158 1.91 15.23 7.90
CA HIS A 158 0.45 15.27 7.69
C HIS A 158 -0.12 16.54 7.03
N SER A 159 0.51 17.71 7.21
CA SER A 159 0.00 19.01 6.75
C SER A 159 -0.26 19.11 5.25
#